data_AF-A0A1Q3RLA6-F1
#
_entry.id   AF-A0A1Q3RLA6-F1
#
_cell.length_a   1.000
_cell.length_b   1.000
_cell.length_c   1.000
_cell.angle_alpha   90.00
_cell.angle_beta   90.00
_cell.angle_gamma   90.00
#
_symmetry.space_group_name_H-M   'P 1'
#
loop_
_entity.id
_entity.type
_entity.pdbx_description
1 polymer ?
#
loop_
_entity_poly.entity_id
_entity_poly.type
_entity_poly.pdbx_seq_one_letter_code
_entity_poly.pdbx_strand_id
1 'polypeptide(L)'
;MKNDKITKFRLLIPLLIFIVTIAELIVIYRLNVAYKGVYEAFVFVPFILLQSFIWYQVLLKNNISKYYMLKIVCMVLITIFIPVAILTTVPEYTYKEGKTIIESSNNFDSSYYFSENYKGVNTIPVSDNPKGLLVADRAYYYALSNGTNDMFFIVSPVDGSLVQLANDFTKKNEVNN
;
A
#
# COMPACT_ATOMS: atom_id res chain seq x y z
N MET A 1 2.36 17.49 45.24
CA MET A 1 2.04 17.92 43.85
C MET A 1 3.08 17.57 42.77
N LYS A 2 4.35 17.27 43.09
CA LYS A 2 5.38 16.96 42.07
C LYS A 2 5.33 15.51 41.53
N ASN A 3 4.86 14.55 42.35
CA ASN A 3 4.74 13.14 41.97
C ASN A 3 3.67 12.86 40.90
N ASP A 4 2.51 13.53 40.96
CA ASP A 4 1.39 13.28 40.04
C ASP A 4 1.72 13.57 38.56
N LYS A 5 2.52 14.62 38.29
CA LYS A 5 2.91 14.98 36.92
C LYS A 5 3.81 13.92 36.29
N ILE A 6 4.72 13.32 37.07
CA ILE A 6 5.66 12.29 36.60
C ILE A 6 4.90 11.00 36.30
N THR A 7 3.91 10.64 37.12
CA THR A 7 3.08 9.45 36.91
C THR A 7 2.15 9.61 35.70
N LYS A 8 1.52 10.77 35.52
CA LYS A 8 0.69 11.07 34.33
C LYS A 8 1.52 11.06 33.04
N PHE A 9 2.72 11.63 33.07
CA PHE A 9 3.62 11.65 31.91
C PHE A 9 4.09 10.24 31.49
N ARG A 10 4.30 9.34 32.45
CA ARG A 10 4.63 7.92 32.20
C ARG A 10 3.52 7.12 31.53
N LEU A 11 2.26 7.52 31.68
CA LEU A 11 1.10 6.89 31.03
C LEU A 11 0.76 7.53 29.67
N LEU A 12 1.04 8.83 29.51
CA LEU A 12 0.73 9.56 28.27
C LEU A 12 1.59 9.14 27.09
N ILE A 13 2.89 8.90 27.27
CA ILE A 13 3.78 8.53 26.16
C ILE A 13 3.43 7.15 25.57
N PRO A 14 3.24 6.08 26.37
CA PRO A 14 2.80 4.78 25.82
C PRO A 14 1.44 4.86 25.12
N LEU A 15 0.52 5.67 25.64
CA LEU A 15 -0.78 5.91 25.01
C LEU A 15 -0.62 6.58 23.64
N LEU A 16 0.23 7.60 23.55
CA LEU A 16 0.53 8.27 22.28
C LEU A 16 1.11 7.30 21.25
N ILE A 17 2.06 6.46 21.67
CA ILE A 17 2.69 5.46 20.79
C ILE A 17 1.66 4.43 20.32
N PHE A 18 0.77 3.99 21.20
CA PHE A 18 -0.34 3.12 20.84
C PHE A 18 -1.24 3.77 19.78
N ILE A 19 -1.63 5.04 19.97
CA ILE A 19 -2.46 5.77 18.99
C ILE A 19 -1.74 5.88 17.63
N VAL A 20 -0.45 6.23 17.63
CA VAL A 20 0.35 6.30 16.38
C VAL A 20 0.39 4.93 15.70
N THR A 21 0.62 3.86 16.46
CA THR A 21 0.63 2.48 15.93
C THR A 21 -0.69 2.14 15.25
N ILE A 22 -1.83 2.45 15.88
CA ILE A 22 -3.15 2.21 15.30
C ILE A 22 -3.35 3.04 14.03
N ALA A 23 -2.91 4.31 14.02
CA ALA A 23 -2.99 5.15 12.83
C ALA A 23 -2.15 4.58 11.67
N GLU A 24 -0.93 4.13 11.93
CA GLU A 24 -0.07 3.48 10.93
C GLU A 24 -0.72 2.20 10.36
N LEU A 25 -1.30 1.36 11.22
CA LEU A 25 -2.01 0.16 10.78
C LEU A 25 -3.24 0.48 9.91
N ILE A 26 -3.97 1.55 10.23
CA ILE A 26 -5.09 2.03 9.40
C ILE A 26 -4.57 2.50 8.03
N VAL A 27 -3.44 3.21 7.98
CA VAL A 27 -2.81 3.64 6.72
C VAL A 27 -2.42 2.42 5.88
N ILE A 28 -1.75 1.42 6.46
CA ILE A 28 -1.40 0.18 5.76
C ILE A 28 -2.63 -0.55 5.22
N TYR A 29 -3.69 -0.66 6.03
CA TYR A 29 -4.95 -1.26 5.59
C TYR A 29 -5.54 -0.52 4.39
N ARG A 30 -5.59 0.82 4.44
CA ARG A 30 -6.11 1.63 3.34
C ARG A 30 -5.27 1.49 2.06
N LEU A 31 -3.94 1.49 2.18
CA LEU A 31 -3.03 1.26 1.05
C LEU A 31 -3.24 -0.13 0.44
N ASN A 32 -3.37 -1.17 1.25
CA ASN A 32 -3.63 -2.52 0.76
C ASN A 32 -4.97 -2.64 0.03
N VAL A 33 -6.00 -1.89 0.46
CA VAL A 33 -7.29 -1.84 -0.24
C VAL A 33 -7.17 -1.06 -1.55
N ALA A 34 -6.52 0.11 -1.54
CA ALA A 34 -6.38 0.98 -2.70
C ALA A 34 -5.51 0.37 -3.82
N TYR A 35 -4.44 -0.32 -3.44
CA TYR A 35 -3.45 -0.92 -4.34
C TYR A 35 -3.52 -2.46 -4.34
N LYS A 36 -4.72 -3.01 -4.15
CA LYS A 36 -4.96 -4.45 -3.95
C LYS A 36 -4.29 -5.31 -5.03
N GLY A 37 -3.42 -6.21 -4.58
CA GLY A 37 -2.75 -7.18 -5.45
C GLY A 37 -1.62 -6.60 -6.30
N VAL A 38 -1.20 -5.36 -6.05
CA VAL A 38 -0.05 -4.72 -6.68
C VAL A 38 1.00 -4.33 -5.66
N TYR A 39 0.58 -3.74 -4.54
CA TYR A 39 1.51 -3.18 -3.55
C TYR A 39 1.56 -4.02 -2.28
N GLU A 40 2.77 -4.39 -1.85
CA GLU A 40 3.00 -5.25 -0.68
C GLU A 40 3.04 -4.45 0.63
N ALA A 41 2.01 -3.64 0.90
CA ALA A 41 1.95 -2.77 2.08
C ALA A 41 2.10 -3.53 3.43
N PHE A 42 1.70 -4.80 3.49
CA PHE A 42 1.76 -5.60 4.71
C PHE A 42 3.19 -5.90 5.19
N VAL A 43 4.22 -5.72 4.35
CA VAL A 43 5.63 -5.83 4.75
C VAL A 43 5.94 -4.90 5.92
N PHE A 44 5.26 -3.75 6.05
CA PHE A 44 5.49 -2.79 7.13
C PHE A 44 4.89 -3.20 8.49
N VAL A 45 3.90 -4.09 8.54
CA VAL A 45 3.24 -4.51 9.79
C VAL A 45 4.20 -5.06 10.84
N PRO A 46 5.10 -6.03 10.56
CA PRO A 46 6.04 -6.50 11.56
C PRO A 46 6.96 -5.41 12.09
N PHE A 47 7.36 -4.44 11.25
CA PHE A 47 8.20 -3.32 11.67
C PHE A 47 7.45 -2.36 12.61
N ILE A 48 6.19 -2.04 12.30
CA ILE A 48 5.32 -1.22 13.14
C ILE A 48 5.14 -1.87 14.52
N LEU A 49 4.81 -3.17 14.55
CA LEU A 49 4.63 -3.89 15.81
C LEU A 49 5.92 -3.99 16.63
N LEU A 50 7.05 -4.24 15.96
CA LEU A 50 8.36 -4.28 16.60
C LEU A 50 8.74 -2.91 17.19
N GLN A 51 8.50 -1.83 16.46
CA GLN A 51 8.70 -0.47 16.94
C GLN A 51 7.92 -0.20 18.23
N SER A 52 6.63 -0.52 18.27
CA SER A 52 5.78 -0.30 19.44
C SER A 52 6.23 -1.14 20.63
N PHE A 53 6.65 -2.38 20.39
CA PHE A 53 7.22 -3.25 21.42
C PHE A 53 8.52 -2.69 22.02
N ILE A 54 9.44 -2.20 21.18
CA ILE A 54 10.70 -1.63 21.66
C ILE A 54 10.45 -0.34 22.44
N TRP A 55 9.51 0.51 22.00
CA TRP A 55 9.10 1.71 22.72
C TRP A 55 8.59 1.40 24.13
N TYR A 56 7.74 0.37 24.25
CA TYR A 56 7.25 -0.12 25.53
C TYR A 56 8.40 -0.56 26.44
N GLN A 57 9.37 -1.33 25.90
CA GLN A 57 10.55 -1.79 26.65
C GLN A 57 11.43 -0.62 27.12
N VAL A 58 11.66 0.40 26.28
CA VAL A 58 12.51 1.55 26.63
C VAL A 58 11.86 2.44 27.68
N LEU A 59 10.55 2.67 27.61
CA LEU A 59 9.85 3.61 28.48
C LEU A 59 9.49 3.05 29.86
N LEU A 60 9.18 1.75 29.94
CA LEU A 60 8.74 1.13 31.20
C LEU A 60 9.88 0.49 31.98
N LYS A 61 10.98 0.12 31.31
CA LYS A 61 12.13 -0.45 32.00
C LYS A 61 12.94 0.68 32.64
N ASN A 62 12.72 0.88 33.93
CA ASN A 62 13.26 1.96 34.77
C ASN A 62 14.82 1.96 34.94
N ASN A 63 15.54 1.16 34.16
CA ASN A 63 16.99 1.11 34.17
C ASN A 63 17.54 2.18 33.24
N ILE A 64 17.91 3.33 33.83
CA ILE A 64 18.66 4.38 33.16
C ILE A 64 20.07 3.85 32.88
N SER A 65 20.22 3.17 31.75
CA SER A 65 21.51 2.76 31.20
C SER A 65 22.30 4.00 30.76
N LYS A 66 23.64 3.89 30.78
CA LYS A 66 24.56 4.89 30.20
C LYS A 66 24.17 5.34 28.77
N TYR A 67 23.50 4.46 28.02
CA TYR A 67 23.09 4.70 26.62
C TYR A 67 21.60 5.04 26.45
N TYR A 68 20.89 5.40 27.53
CA TYR A 68 19.44 5.66 27.47
C TYR A 68 19.07 6.75 26.45
N MET A 69 19.82 7.86 26.40
CA MET A 69 19.58 8.93 25.42
C MET A 69 19.81 8.47 23.97
N LEU A 70 20.87 7.69 23.72
CA LEU A 70 21.15 7.14 22.40
C LEU A 70 20.01 6.21 21.93
N LYS A 71 19.48 5.37 22.83
CA LYS A 71 18.32 4.52 22.54
C LYS A 71 17.09 5.33 22.14
N ILE A 72 16.79 6.41 22.85
CA ILE A 72 15.67 7.30 22.50
C ILE A 72 15.87 7.91 21.11
N VAL A 73 17.08 8.44 20.83
CA VAL A 73 17.38 9.04 19.52
C VAL A 73 17.19 8.02 18.39
N CYS A 74 17.76 6.82 18.52
CA CYS A 74 17.58 5.75 17.53
C CYS A 74 16.10 5.39 17.33
N MET A 75 15.31 5.35 18.41
CA MET A 75 13.88 5.04 18.33
C MET A 75 13.07 6.11 17.61
N VAL A 76 13.35 7.39 17.89
CA VAL A 76 12.72 8.50 17.17
C VAL A 76 13.03 8.41 15.67
N LEU A 77 14.28 8.07 15.31
CA LEU A 77 14.67 7.89 13.92
C LEU A 77 13.90 6.74 13.25
N ILE A 78 13.76 5.58 13.91
CA ILE A 78 12.99 4.45 13.39
C ILE A 78 11.52 4.83 13.19
N THR A 79 10.92 5.54 14.14
CA THR A 79 9.53 6.02 14.06
C THR A 79 9.30 6.99 12.91
N ILE A 80 10.30 7.78 12.52
CA ILE A 80 10.21 8.65 11.34
C ILE A 80 10.49 7.86 10.06
N PHE A 81 11.37 6.86 10.12
CA PHE A 81 11.78 6.09 8.97
C PHE A 81 10.64 5.28 8.34
N ILE A 82 9.79 4.61 9.15
CA ILE A 82 8.67 3.81 8.64
C ILE A 82 7.70 4.63 7.77
N PRO A 83 7.13 5.77 8.23
CA PRO A 83 6.21 6.56 7.40
C PRO A 83 6.90 7.14 6.16
N VAL A 84 8.17 7.55 6.26
CA VAL A 84 8.94 7.99 5.08
C VAL A 84 9.10 6.86 4.08
N ALA A 85 9.46 5.65 4.54
CA ALA A 85 9.60 4.48 3.68
C ALA A 85 8.28 4.18 2.95
N ILE A 86 7.15 4.14 3.67
CA ILE A 86 5.83 3.95 3.07
C ILE A 86 5.58 4.99 1.96
N LEU A 87 5.81 6.28 2.23
CA LEU A 87 5.57 7.34 1.25
C LEU A 87 6.44 7.21 -0.01
N THR A 88 7.67 6.72 0.13
CA THR A 88 8.59 6.56 -1.01
C THR A 88 8.35 5.31 -1.84
N THR A 89 7.58 4.34 -1.34
CA THR A 89 7.38 3.04 -1.99
C THR A 89 5.97 2.84 -2.53
N VAL A 90 5.02 3.68 -2.12
CA VAL A 90 3.64 3.63 -2.64
C VAL A 90 3.64 3.89 -4.15
N PRO A 91 2.94 3.07 -4.96
CA PRO A 91 2.78 3.33 -6.39
C PRO A 91 2.03 4.65 -6.64
N GLU A 92 2.27 5.27 -7.79
CA GLU A 92 1.65 6.56 -8.12
C GLU A 92 0.16 6.42 -8.42
N TYR A 93 -0.26 5.29 -9.01
CA TYR A 93 -1.62 5.10 -9.48
C TYR A 93 -2.32 3.94 -8.79
N THR A 94 -3.55 4.17 -8.36
CA THR A 94 -4.49 3.16 -7.87
C THR A 94 -5.32 2.55 -9.01
N TYR A 95 -6.02 1.45 -8.72
CA TYR A 95 -6.96 0.86 -9.67
C TYR A 95 -8.06 1.84 -10.13
N LYS A 96 -8.48 2.76 -9.25
CA LYS A 96 -9.48 3.77 -9.61
C LYS A 96 -8.91 4.80 -10.58
N GLU A 97 -7.69 5.26 -10.35
CA GLU A 97 -7.02 6.21 -11.23
C GLU A 97 -6.68 5.59 -12.59
N GLY A 98 -6.33 4.31 -12.64
CA GLY A 98 -6.16 3.58 -13.90
C GLY A 98 -7.43 3.55 -14.76
N LYS A 99 -8.61 3.52 -14.13
CA LYS A 99 -9.89 3.69 -14.84
C LYS A 99 -9.97 5.05 -15.53
N THR A 100 -9.59 6.11 -14.81
CA THR A 100 -9.58 7.49 -15.32
C THR A 100 -8.53 7.67 -16.42
N ILE A 101 -7.38 6.99 -16.35
CA ILE A 101 -6.37 6.98 -17.42
C ILE A 101 -6.98 6.41 -18.70
N ILE A 102 -7.72 5.31 -18.62
CA ILE A 102 -8.40 4.72 -19.78
C ILE A 102 -9.45 5.69 -20.33
N GLU A 103 -10.34 6.19 -19.47
CA GLU A 103 -11.43 7.11 -19.84
C GLU A 103 -10.94 8.40 -20.51
N SER A 104 -9.74 8.87 -20.13
CA SER A 104 -9.11 10.07 -20.70
C SER A 104 -8.22 9.79 -21.92
N SER A 105 -8.01 8.53 -22.28
CA SER A 105 -7.20 8.15 -23.43
C SER A 105 -7.97 8.33 -24.74
N ASN A 106 -7.26 8.69 -25.81
CA ASN A 106 -7.85 8.81 -27.16
C ASN A 106 -8.39 7.48 -27.73
N ASN A 107 -8.07 6.35 -27.07
CA ASN A 107 -8.54 5.02 -27.45
C ASN A 107 -9.91 4.67 -26.83
N PHE A 108 -10.43 5.52 -25.93
CA PHE A 108 -11.70 5.31 -25.29
C PHE A 108 -12.84 5.87 -26.14
N ASP A 109 -13.60 4.98 -26.77
CA ASP A 109 -14.89 5.31 -27.36
C ASP A 109 -15.97 5.26 -26.26
N SER A 110 -16.71 6.37 -26.14
CA SER A 110 -17.84 6.53 -25.21
C SER A 110 -18.94 5.47 -25.32
N SER A 111 -18.98 4.70 -26.42
CA SER A 111 -19.88 3.55 -26.57
C SER A 111 -19.50 2.36 -25.68
N TYR A 112 -18.28 2.33 -25.13
CA TYR A 112 -17.77 1.26 -24.27
C TYR A 112 -17.97 1.58 -22.80
N TYR A 113 -18.31 0.56 -22.03
CA TYR A 113 -18.42 0.61 -20.56
C TYR A 113 -17.53 -0.44 -19.92
N PHE A 114 -17.09 -0.19 -18.69
CA PHE A 114 -16.30 -1.16 -17.92
C PHE A 114 -17.16 -2.39 -17.62
N SER A 115 -16.72 -3.54 -18.10
CA SER A 115 -17.48 -4.78 -18.06
C SER A 115 -17.53 -5.33 -16.64
N GLU A 116 -18.75 -5.59 -16.14
CA GLU A 116 -18.95 -6.19 -14.83
C GLU A 116 -18.63 -7.68 -14.78
N ASN A 117 -18.56 -8.33 -15.95
CA ASN A 117 -18.29 -9.76 -16.08
C ASN A 117 -16.88 -10.14 -15.60
N TYR A 118 -15.98 -9.16 -15.47
CA TYR A 118 -14.59 -9.37 -15.07
C TYR A 118 -14.29 -8.83 -13.64
N LYS A 119 -15.32 -8.56 -12.82
CA LYS A 119 -15.21 -7.98 -11.45
C LYS A 119 -14.28 -8.74 -10.47
N GLY A 120 -13.81 -9.93 -10.81
CA GLY A 120 -12.88 -10.73 -10.00
C GLY A 120 -11.39 -10.54 -10.32
N VAL A 121 -11.05 -9.98 -11.49
CA VAL A 121 -9.66 -9.89 -11.97
C VAL A 121 -9.26 -8.42 -12.09
N ASN A 122 -8.85 -7.84 -10.96
CA ASN A 122 -8.41 -6.45 -10.92
C ASN A 122 -6.95 -6.27 -11.35
N THR A 123 -6.16 -7.36 -11.34
CA THR A 123 -4.74 -7.33 -11.68
C THR A 123 -4.32 -8.60 -12.39
N ILE A 124 -3.31 -8.50 -13.26
CA ILE A 124 -2.69 -9.64 -13.94
C ILE A 124 -1.16 -9.57 -13.84
N PRO A 125 -0.44 -10.71 -13.86
CA PRO A 125 1.02 -10.72 -13.89
C PRO A 125 1.56 -10.16 -15.21
N VAL A 126 2.66 -9.42 -15.13
CA VAL A 126 3.32 -8.77 -16.28
C VAL A 126 4.85 -8.82 -16.11
N SER A 127 5.57 -9.18 -17.16
CA SER A 127 7.05 -9.29 -17.13
C SER A 127 7.76 -7.94 -17.23
N ASP A 128 7.15 -6.98 -17.92
CA ASP A 128 7.79 -5.73 -18.34
C ASP A 128 7.19 -4.50 -17.66
N ASN A 129 6.63 -4.67 -16.46
CA ASN A 129 6.12 -3.54 -15.67
C ASN A 129 7.30 -2.66 -15.21
N PRO A 130 7.17 -1.33 -15.24
CA PRO A 130 8.11 -0.45 -14.55
C PRO A 130 8.31 -0.92 -13.10
N LYS A 131 9.57 -0.98 -12.69
CA LYS A 131 9.94 -1.52 -11.37
C LYS A 131 9.76 -0.46 -10.29
N GLY A 132 8.88 -0.73 -9.34
CA GLY A 132 8.78 0.01 -8.08
C GLY A 132 9.23 -0.85 -6.89
N LEU A 133 9.70 -0.23 -5.81
CA LEU A 133 10.03 -0.96 -4.59
C LEU A 133 8.73 -1.45 -3.92
N LEU A 134 8.65 -2.72 -3.54
CA LEU A 134 7.44 -3.36 -2.96
C LEU A 134 6.22 -3.37 -3.89
N VAL A 135 6.44 -3.13 -5.19
CA VAL A 135 5.43 -3.29 -6.23
C VAL A 135 5.65 -4.65 -6.86
N ALA A 136 4.62 -5.50 -6.81
CA ALA A 136 4.64 -6.80 -7.46
C ALA A 136 4.68 -6.66 -8.98
N ASP A 137 5.12 -7.71 -9.67
CA ASP A 137 5.14 -7.81 -11.14
C ASP A 137 3.73 -7.99 -11.72
N ARG A 138 2.85 -7.01 -11.43
CA ARG A 138 1.42 -7.03 -11.72
C ARG A 138 0.94 -5.64 -12.16
N ALA A 139 0.07 -5.62 -13.15
CA ALA A 139 -0.59 -4.42 -13.64
C ALA A 139 -2.10 -4.48 -13.35
N TYR A 140 -2.76 -3.32 -13.30
CA TYR A 140 -4.21 -3.28 -13.22
C TYR A 140 -4.82 -3.72 -14.54
N TYR A 141 -5.84 -4.56 -14.49
CA TYR A 141 -6.51 -5.11 -15.66
C TYR A 141 -7.92 -4.55 -15.77
N TYR A 142 -8.30 -4.17 -16.99
CA TYR A 142 -9.63 -3.65 -17.30
C TYR A 142 -10.16 -4.31 -18.55
N ALA A 143 -11.43 -4.69 -18.50
CA ALA A 143 -12.20 -5.12 -19.65
C ALA A 143 -13.30 -4.10 -19.92
N LEU A 144 -13.39 -3.63 -21.15
CA LEU A 144 -14.41 -2.72 -21.63
C LEU A 144 -15.26 -3.45 -22.65
N SER A 145 -16.58 -3.26 -22.62
CA SER A 145 -17.50 -3.89 -23.56
C SER A 145 -18.45 -2.84 -24.12
N ASN A 146 -18.88 -3.04 -25.37
CA ASN A 146 -20.03 -2.33 -25.96
C ASN A 146 -21.21 -3.27 -26.24
N GLY A 147 -21.19 -4.49 -25.69
CA GLY A 147 -22.19 -5.54 -25.90
C GLY A 147 -21.96 -6.44 -27.11
N THR A 148 -21.07 -6.05 -28.05
CA THR A 148 -20.71 -6.88 -29.21
C THR A 148 -19.23 -7.26 -29.20
N ASN A 149 -18.36 -6.33 -28.79
CA ASN A 149 -16.93 -6.51 -28.75
C ASN A 149 -16.40 -6.12 -27.38
N ASP A 150 -15.40 -6.87 -26.92
CA ASP A 150 -14.65 -6.58 -25.70
C ASP A 150 -13.26 -6.05 -26.06
N MET A 151 -12.79 -5.05 -25.30
CA MET A 151 -11.44 -4.53 -25.34
C MET A 151 -10.79 -4.70 -23.97
N PHE A 152 -9.50 -5.01 -23.98
CA PHE A 152 -8.76 -5.32 -22.76
C PHE A 152 -7.58 -4.38 -22.62
N PHE A 153 -7.37 -3.86 -21.43
CA PHE A 153 -6.32 -2.90 -21.14
C PHE A 153 -5.60 -3.27 -19.86
N ILE A 154 -4.33 -2.91 -19.81
CA ILE A 154 -3.55 -2.87 -18.58
C ILE A 154 -3.05 -1.45 -18.32
N VAL A 155 -3.00 -1.10 -17.05
CA VAL A 155 -2.40 0.16 -16.59
C VAL A 155 -1.32 -0.15 -15.57
N SER A 156 -0.13 0.40 -15.79
CA SER A 156 0.95 0.29 -14.82
C SER A 156 0.62 1.11 -13.57
N PRO A 157 0.74 0.52 -12.37
CA PRO A 157 0.55 1.24 -11.11
C PRO A 157 1.68 2.23 -10.80
N VAL A 158 2.83 2.10 -11.46
CA VAL A 158 4.04 2.88 -11.15
C VAL A 158 4.06 4.20 -11.92
N ASP A 159 3.76 4.16 -13.23
CA ASP A 159 3.87 5.34 -14.11
C ASP A 159 2.60 5.62 -14.92
N GLY A 160 1.54 4.83 -14.74
CA GLY A 160 0.27 5.02 -15.44
C GLY A 160 0.32 4.62 -16.92
N SER A 161 1.38 3.96 -17.38
CA SER A 161 1.48 3.50 -18.76
C SER A 161 0.30 2.58 -19.13
N LEU A 162 -0.36 2.91 -20.24
CA LEU A 162 -1.56 2.23 -20.74
C LEU A 162 -1.19 1.36 -21.93
N VAL A 163 -1.53 0.07 -21.87
CA VAL A 163 -1.34 -0.87 -22.98
C VAL A 163 -2.65 -1.59 -23.27
N GLN A 164 -3.07 -1.57 -24.54
CA GLN A 164 -4.18 -2.38 -25.01
C GLN A 164 -3.71 -3.80 -25.31
N LEU A 165 -4.42 -4.78 -24.79
CA LEU A 165 -4.15 -6.19 -25.03
C LEU A 165 -4.95 -6.69 -26.24
N ALA A 166 -4.34 -7.56 -27.03
CA ALA A 166 -5.00 -8.17 -28.18
C ALA A 166 -6.10 -9.17 -27.78
N ASN A 167 -5.97 -9.80 -26.61
CA ASN A 167 -6.85 -10.87 -26.16
C ASN A 167 -7.14 -10.75 -24.66
N ASP A 168 -8.26 -11.36 -24.26
CA ASP A 168 -8.62 -11.56 -22.85
C ASP A 168 -7.56 -12.42 -22.14
N PHE A 169 -7.04 -11.91 -21.02
CA PHE A 169 -6.08 -12.65 -20.21
C PHE A 169 -6.73 -13.83 -19.48
N THR A 170 -8.01 -13.73 -19.13
CA THR A 170 -8.68 -14.71 -18.27
C THR A 170 -8.96 -16.02 -19.01
N LYS A 171 -9.37 -15.95 -20.28
CA LYS A 171 -9.58 -17.12 -21.16
C LYS A 171 -8.31 -17.93 -21.44
N LYS A 172 -7.13 -17.29 -21.49
CA LYS A 172 -5.87 -18.00 -21.79
C LYS A 172 -5.46 -18.98 -20.69
N ASN A 173 -5.97 -18.81 -19.47
CA ASN A 173 -5.70 -19.69 -18.34
C ASN A 173 -6.71 -20.84 -18.18
N GLU A 174 -7.81 -20.86 -18.93
CA GLU A 174 -8.79 -21.97 -18.92
C GLU A 174 -8.39 -23.11 -19.87
N VAL A 175 -7.58 -22.84 -20.91
CA VAL A 175 -7.21 -23.85 -21.92
C VAL A 175 -6.05 -24.76 -21.46
N ASN A 176 -5.40 -24.44 -20.33
CA ASN A 176 -4.25 -25.17 -19.80
C ASN A 176 -4.54 -25.95 -18.50
N ASN A 177 -5.81 -26.10 -18.12
CA ASN A 177 -6.28 -27.00 -17.06
C ASN A 177 -7.16 -28.10 -17.66
#